data_AF-A0A7Y3B445-F1
#
_entry.id   AF-A0A7Y3B445-F1
#
_cell.length_a   1.000
_cell.length_b   1.000
_cell.length_c   1.000
_cell.angle_alpha   90.00
_cell.angle_beta   90.00
_cell.angle_gamma   90.00
#
_symmetry.space_group_name_H-M   'P 1'
#
loop_
_entity.id
_entity.type
_entity.pdbx_description
1 polymer ?
#
loop_
_entity_poly.entity_id
_entity_poly.type
_entity_poly.pdbx_seq_one_letter_code
_entity_poly.pdbx_strand_id
1 'polypeptide(L)' 'WNPRFIANRLAISHHSFGAAADINFFEPLDGPYSPTDPDLLVALYTVGLTSGHLWVNPDPGHFEWFDS' A
#
# COMPACT_ATOMS: atom_id res chain seq x y z
N TRP A 1 -16.88 -3.31 8.63
CA TRP A 1 -16.87 -4.15 9.85
C TRP A 1 -16.75 -5.63 9.46
N ASN A 2 -15.67 -5.98 8.75
CA ASN A 2 -15.26 -7.36 8.51
C ASN A 2 -13.75 -7.29 8.22
N PRO A 3 -12.87 -7.63 9.17
CA PRO A 3 -11.43 -7.55 8.96
C PRO A 3 -11.04 -8.47 7.79
N ARG A 4 -10.48 -7.91 6.72
CA ARG A 4 -9.93 -8.72 5.64
C ARG A 4 -8.63 -9.34 6.15
N PHE A 5 -8.65 -10.63 6.42
CA PHE A 5 -7.42 -11.38 6.69
C PHE A 5 -6.51 -11.31 5.46
N ILE A 6 -5.20 -11.13 5.69
CA ILE A 6 -4.22 -11.29 4.62
C ILE A 6 -4.21 -12.78 4.27
N ALA A 7 -4.48 -13.11 3.01
CA ALA A 7 -4.66 -14.49 2.56
C ALA A 7 -3.57 -15.42 3.12
N ASN A 8 -4.01 -16.50 3.77
CA ASN A 8 -3.19 -17.61 4.27
C ASN A 8 -2.23 -17.34 5.45
N ARG A 9 -2.34 -16.21 6.15
CA ARG A 9 -1.66 -15.98 7.45
C ARG A 9 -2.64 -15.40 8.46
N LEU A 10 -2.54 -15.79 9.73
CA LEU A 10 -3.33 -15.23 10.85
C LEU A 10 -2.95 -13.76 11.17
N ALA A 11 -2.53 -12.99 10.17
CA ALA A 11 -2.15 -11.59 10.32
C ALA A 11 -3.36 -10.70 10.08
N ILE A 12 -3.57 -9.75 11.00
CA ILE A 12 -4.62 -8.74 10.88
C ILE A 12 -4.12 -7.67 9.92
N SER A 13 -4.90 -7.37 8.88
CA SER A 13 -4.59 -6.30 7.94
C SER A 13 -4.91 -4.93 8.52
N HIS A 14 -4.05 -3.92 8.27
CA HIS A 14 -4.30 -2.51 8.60
C HIS A 14 -5.57 -1.94 7.95
N HIS A 15 -6.01 -2.51 6.82
CA HIS A 15 -7.33 -2.19 6.21
C HIS A 15 -8.49 -2.40 7.19
N SER A 16 -8.34 -3.35 8.12
CA SER A 16 -9.36 -3.65 9.13
C SER A 16 -9.57 -2.53 10.15
N PHE A 17 -8.58 -1.65 10.30
CA PHE A 17 -8.58 -0.53 11.24
C PHE A 17 -8.76 0.82 10.54
N GLY A 18 -8.97 0.84 9.23
CA GLY A 18 -9.02 2.07 8.44
C GLY A 18 -7.66 2.78 8.34
N ALA A 19 -6.56 2.07 8.63
CA ALA A 19 -5.20 2.60 8.58
C ALA A 19 -4.49 2.31 7.26
N ALA A 20 -5.18 1.69 6.29
CA ALA A 20 -4.65 1.41 4.96
C ALA A 20 -5.71 1.60 3.87
N ALA A 21 -5.25 1.87 2.65
CA ALA A 21 -6.05 2.00 1.45
C ALA A 21 -5.29 1.47 0.23
N ASP A 22 -6.02 0.90 -0.72
CA ASP A 22 -5.47 0.42 -1.99
C ASP A 22 -5.88 1.36 -3.12
N ILE A 23 -4.91 1.77 -3.93
CA ILE A 23 -5.14 2.56 -5.16
C ILE A 23 -4.76 1.69 -6.35
N ASN A 24 -5.71 1.47 -7.25
CA ASN A 24 -5.46 0.76 -8.50
C ASN A 24 -4.83 1.71 -9.53
N PHE A 25 -3.78 1.25 -10.20
CA PHE A 25 -3.17 1.95 -11.32
C PHE A 25 -3.68 1.34 -12.62
N PHE A 26 -4.17 2.18 -13.54
CA PHE A 26 -4.68 1.73 -14.84
C PHE A 26 -3.58 1.63 -15.91
N GLU A 27 -2.42 2.26 -15.68
CA GLU A 27 -1.28 2.24 -16.59
C GLU A 27 0.00 1.80 -15.84
N PRO A 28 0.89 1.04 -16.49
CA PRO A 28 2.19 0.71 -15.93
C PRO A 28 3.06 1.97 -15.89
N LEU A 29 3.06 2.65 -14.75
CA LEU A 29 3.98 3.73 -14.41
C LEU A 29 5.40 3.15 -14.24
N ASP A 30 6.16 3.13 -15.33
CA ASP A 30 7.61 2.95 -15.41
C ASP A 30 8.25 1.80 -14.59
N GLY A 31 8.14 0.58 -15.11
CA GLY A 31 9.11 -0.49 -14.82
C GLY A 31 8.51 -1.86 -14.44
N PRO A 32 9.28 -2.95 -14.59
CA PRO A 32 8.75 -4.31 -14.66
C PRO A 32 8.23 -4.91 -13.35
N TYR A 33 8.28 -4.21 -12.20
CA TYR A 33 8.01 -4.86 -10.91
C TYR A 33 7.02 -4.19 -9.95
N SER A 34 6.66 -2.91 -10.10
CA SER A 34 5.68 -2.29 -9.19
C SER A 34 5.38 -0.84 -9.57
N PRO A 35 4.53 -0.56 -10.58
CA PRO A 35 4.29 0.81 -11.02
C PRO A 35 3.55 1.60 -9.94
N THR A 36 4.22 2.56 -9.29
CA THR A 36 3.59 3.58 -8.45
C THR A 36 4.09 4.95 -8.91
N ASP A 37 3.19 5.89 -9.08
CA ASP A 37 3.51 7.26 -9.51
C ASP A 37 4.44 7.94 -8.48
N PRO A 38 5.65 8.42 -8.86
CA PRO A 38 6.53 9.12 -7.95
C PRO A 38 5.90 10.35 -7.28
N ASP A 39 5.04 11.09 -7.99
CA ASP A 39 4.37 12.27 -7.43
C ASP A 39 3.32 11.87 -6.39
N LEU A 40 2.64 10.73 -6.61
CA LEU A 40 1.75 10.13 -5.60
C LEU A 40 2.55 9.71 -4.36
N LEU A 41 3.71 9.07 -4.54
CA LEU A 41 4.56 8.68 -3.42
C LEU A 41 4.95 9.90 -2.58
N VAL A 42 5.39 10.99 -3.21
CA VAL A 42 5.73 12.24 -2.51
C VAL A 42 4.54 12.78 -1.73
N ALA A 43 3.36 12.83 -2.35
CA ALA A 43 2.15 13.33 -1.68
C ALA A 43 1.77 12.48 -0.46
N LEU A 44 1.82 11.15 -0.58
CA LEU A 44 1.47 10.22 0.48
C LEU A 44 2.48 10.25 1.64
N TYR A 45 3.79 10.28 1.32
CA TYR A 45 4.83 10.43 2.34
C TYR A 45 4.72 11.74 3.10
N THR A 46 4.33 12.84 2.44
CA THR A 46 4.15 14.15 3.07
C THR A 46 3.06 14.14 4.14
N VAL A 47 2.06 13.26 4.02
CA VAL A 47 0.97 13.12 4.99
C VAL A 47 1.14 11.95 5.95
N GLY A 48 2.33 11.32 6.00
CA GLY A 48 2.66 10.25 6.94
C GLY A 48 2.24 8.84 6.53
N LEU A 49 1.85 8.64 5.27
CA LEU A 49 1.56 7.33 4.71
C LEU A 49 2.83 6.71 4.14
N THR A 50 2.95 5.38 4.22
CA THR A 50 3.96 4.59 3.51
C THR A 50 3.34 3.79 2.37
N SER A 51 4.18 3.19 1.52
CA SER A 51 3.77 2.42 0.35
C SER A 51 4.42 1.04 0.35
N GLY A 52 3.68 0.04 -0.13
CA GLY A 52 4.15 -1.34 -0.27
C GLY A 52 5.06 -1.62 -1.47
N HIS A 53 5.32 -0.65 -2.34
CA HIS A 53 6.05 -0.85 -3.60
C HIS A 53 7.50 -1.36 -3.45
N LEU A 54 8.14 -1.15 -2.28
CA LEU A 54 9.50 -1.64 -1.97
C LEU A 54 9.54 -2.71 -0.88
N TRP A 55 8.40 -3.28 -0.49
CA TRP A 55 8.37 -4.37 0.48
C TRP A 55 9.03 -5.63 -0.08
N VAL A 56 9.43 -6.53 0.81
CA VAL A 56 10.01 -7.84 0.43
C VAL A 56 9.07 -8.63 -0.50
N ASN A 57 7.76 -8.49 -0.28
CA ASN A 57 6.72 -8.89 -1.23
C ASN A 57 6.03 -7.61 -1.72
N PRO A 58 6.41 -7.07 -2.89
CA PRO A 58 5.92 -5.78 -3.36
C PRO A 58 4.40 -5.72 -3.46
N ASP A 59 3.83 -4.62 -2.97
CA ASP A 59 2.42 -4.30 -3.07
C ASP A 59 2.25 -2.82 -3.48
N PRO A 60 2.44 -2.48 -4.78
CA PRO A 60 2.42 -1.11 -5.29
C PRO A 60 1.18 -0.32 -4.93
N GLY A 61 0.04 -1.01 -4.90
CA GLY A 61 -1.27 -0.43 -4.70
C GLY A 61 -1.57 -0.13 -3.23
N HIS A 62 -0.86 -0.77 -2.31
CA HIS A 62 -1.13 -0.66 -0.87
C HIS A 62 -0.39 0.52 -0.25
N PHE A 63 -1.16 1.33 0.47
CA PHE A 63 -0.67 2.45 1.26
C PHE A 63 -1.24 2.38 2.67
N GLU A 64 -0.41 2.69 3.66
CA GLU A 64 -0.83 2.61 5.06
C GLU A 64 -0.18 3.67 5.93
N TRP A 65 -0.86 4.05 7.01
CA TRP A 65 -0.30 4.96 7.99
C TRP A 65 0.89 4.28 8.65
N PHE A 66 2.05 4.92 8.62
CA PHE A 66 3.22 4.42 9.35
C PHE A 66 3.18 4.91 10.79
N ASP A 67 2.72 4.06 11.72
CA ASP A 67 2.80 4.34 13.16
C ASP A 67 4.18 3.87 13.64
N SER A 68 5.06 4.83 13.92
CA SER A 68 6.43 4.59 14.40
C SER A 68 6.50 4.30 15.88
#